data_AF-A0A7W8LRT0-F1
#
_entry.id   AF-A0A7W8LRT0-F1
#
_cell.length_a   1.000
_cell.length_b   1.000
_cell.length_c   1.000
_cell.angle_alpha   90.00
_cell.angle_beta   90.00
_cell.angle_gamma   90.00
#
_symmetry.space_group_name_H-M   'P 1'
#
loop_
_entity.id
_entity.type
_entity.pdbx_description
1 polymer ?
#
loop_
_entity_poly.entity_id
_entity_poly.type
_entity_poly.pdbx_seq_one_letter_code
_entity_poly.pdbx_strand_id
1 'polypeptide(L)'
;MSVIPYTAADVKALELVAREWVNVEEGVFPGLYVANVRAYAASYREPQPPGEALTAEYTQAQPAPITSSGPELLEALYRLTYNVISNDGRSWLTAEGEAMRRRLVQSVAFELLTEGGPWVRVADSGSIRRVNFDLYEISSRNPAEGARARPYLIEGKAHRHEGFVTDRPWEAFTALWEMNDECHAHWLEGHGRDLRAQAKRLGIL
;
A
#
# COMPACT_ATOMS: atom_id res chain seq x y z
N MET A 1 12.46 5.65 7.58
CA MET A 1 12.13 6.38 6.33
C MET A 1 11.37 7.63 6.72
N SER A 2 11.53 8.74 6.00
CA SER A 2 10.75 9.97 6.21
C SER A 2 9.37 9.84 5.57
N VAL A 3 8.30 10.29 6.24
CA VAL A 3 6.96 10.39 5.65
C VAL A 3 6.99 11.44 4.55
N ILE A 4 6.49 11.11 3.36
CA ILE A 4 6.39 12.06 2.24
C ILE A 4 5.08 12.84 2.38
N PRO A 5 5.09 14.17 2.55
CA PRO A 5 3.85 14.93 2.65
C PRO A 5 3.21 15.06 1.26
N TYR A 6 2.10 14.36 1.05
CA TYR A 6 1.18 14.63 -0.06
C TYR A 6 0.23 15.76 0.33
N THR A 7 0.12 16.77 -0.51
CA THR A 7 -0.84 17.87 -0.33
C THR A 7 -2.23 17.45 -0.80
N ALA A 8 -3.26 18.21 -0.42
CA ALA A 8 -4.62 17.99 -0.93
C ALA A 8 -4.67 18.06 -2.47
N ALA A 9 -3.93 18.96 -3.10
CA ALA A 9 -3.85 19.09 -4.56
C ALA A 9 -3.22 17.87 -5.24
N ASP A 10 -2.19 17.28 -4.63
CA ASP A 10 -1.53 16.07 -5.13
C ASP A 10 -2.48 14.87 -5.06
N VAL A 11 -3.10 14.64 -3.90
CA VAL A 11 -4.03 13.52 -3.70
C VAL A 11 -5.24 13.65 -4.63
N LYS A 12 -5.72 14.87 -4.87
CA LYS A 12 -6.84 15.12 -5.77
C LYS A 12 -6.49 14.92 -7.24
N ALA A 13 -5.27 15.23 -7.64
CA ALA A 13 -4.81 14.89 -8.97
C ALA A 13 -4.67 13.37 -9.16
N LEU A 14 -4.18 12.64 -8.15
CA LEU A 14 -4.20 11.17 -8.16
C LEU A 14 -5.62 10.61 -8.23
N GLU A 15 -6.60 11.23 -7.55
CA GLU A 15 -8.01 10.85 -7.66
C GLU A 15 -8.51 10.96 -9.10
N LEU A 16 -8.24 12.08 -9.78
CA LEU A 16 -8.67 12.29 -11.16
C LEU A 16 -8.08 11.23 -12.09
N VAL A 17 -6.76 10.98 -11.99
CA VAL A 17 -6.11 9.93 -12.80
C VAL A 17 -6.70 8.56 -12.49
N ALA A 18 -6.92 8.21 -11.21
CA ALA A 18 -7.51 6.92 -10.86
C ALA A 18 -8.94 6.75 -11.42
N ARG A 19 -9.74 7.82 -11.42
CA ARG A 19 -11.10 7.81 -11.98
C ARG A 19 -11.15 7.62 -13.49
N GLU A 20 -10.08 7.96 -14.22
CA GLU A 20 -9.96 7.67 -15.65
C GLU A 20 -9.71 6.18 -15.92
N TRP A 21 -9.16 5.44 -14.95
CA TRP A 21 -8.76 4.05 -15.10
C TRP A 21 -9.77 3.08 -14.50
N VAL A 22 -10.27 3.38 -13.31
CA VAL A 22 -11.06 2.45 -12.51
C VAL A 22 -12.23 3.16 -11.84
N ASN A 23 -13.22 2.37 -11.41
CA ASN A 23 -14.26 2.90 -10.54
C ASN A 23 -13.68 3.20 -9.16
N VAL A 24 -13.75 4.47 -8.74
CA VAL A 24 -13.24 4.96 -7.45
C VAL A 24 -14.42 5.21 -6.52
N GLU A 25 -14.45 4.45 -5.42
CA GLU A 25 -15.44 4.61 -4.36
C GLU A 25 -15.38 6.02 -3.73
N GLU A 26 -16.56 6.57 -3.42
CA GLU A 26 -16.64 7.88 -2.80
C GLU A 26 -15.99 7.87 -1.41
N GLY A 27 -15.24 8.93 -1.08
CA GLY A 27 -14.59 9.06 0.22
C GLY A 27 -13.23 8.37 0.38
N VAL A 28 -12.80 7.48 -0.54
CA VAL A 28 -11.50 6.79 -0.42
C VAL A 28 -10.31 7.78 -0.44
N PHE A 29 -10.27 8.70 -1.41
CA PHE A 29 -9.19 9.69 -1.51
C PHE A 29 -9.22 10.76 -0.40
N PRO A 30 -10.37 11.35 -0.02
CA PRO A 30 -10.46 12.18 1.18
C PRO A 30 -9.95 11.47 2.43
N GLY A 31 -10.33 10.20 2.64
CA GLY A 31 -9.86 9.39 3.76
C GLY A 31 -8.35 9.17 3.74
N LEU A 32 -7.79 8.87 2.56
CA LEU A 32 -6.34 8.71 2.38
C LEU A 32 -5.57 10.02 2.61
N TYR A 33 -6.12 11.17 2.20
CA TYR A 33 -5.53 12.48 2.47
C TYR A 33 -5.45 12.74 3.98
N VAL A 34 -6.58 12.59 4.68
CA VAL A 34 -6.65 12.80 6.13
C VAL A 34 -5.66 11.87 6.86
N ALA A 35 -5.63 10.60 6.48
CA ALA A 35 -4.71 9.62 7.06
C ALA A 35 -3.24 9.98 6.81
N ASN A 36 -2.90 10.45 5.60
CA ASN A 36 -1.55 10.86 5.25
C ASN A 36 -1.08 12.06 6.09
N VAL A 37 -1.91 13.11 6.21
CA VAL A 37 -1.57 14.30 7.02
C VAL A 37 -1.39 13.93 8.49
N ARG A 38 -2.25 13.08 9.03
CA ARG A 38 -2.13 12.62 10.42
C ARG A 38 -0.88 11.77 10.66
N ALA A 39 -0.53 10.89 9.73
CA ALA A 39 0.70 10.10 9.80
C ALA A 39 1.96 10.99 9.76
N TYR A 40 1.95 12.03 8.92
CA TYR A 40 3.01 13.03 8.87
C TYR A 40 3.13 13.77 10.21
N ALA A 41 2.03 14.35 10.71
CA ALA A 41 2.02 15.09 11.97
C ALA A 41 2.49 14.22 13.16
N ALA A 42 2.05 12.96 13.23
CA ALA A 42 2.50 12.02 14.26
C ALA A 42 4.01 11.76 14.19
N SER A 43 4.55 11.56 12.99
CA SER A 43 5.98 11.28 12.78
C SER A 43 6.88 12.45 13.19
N TYR A 44 6.41 13.68 13.03
CA TYR A 44 7.16 14.90 13.35
C TYR A 44 6.72 15.60 14.64
N ARG A 45 5.81 14.99 15.41
CA ARG A 45 5.23 15.53 16.66
C ARG A 45 4.57 16.90 16.46
N GLU A 46 3.96 17.12 15.30
CA GLU A 46 3.21 18.32 14.99
C GLU A 46 1.77 18.23 15.53
N PRO A 47 1.13 19.37 15.85
CA PRO A 47 -0.29 19.40 16.20
C PRO A 47 -1.13 18.80 15.06
N GLN A 48 -2.04 17.88 15.41
CA GLN A 48 -2.92 17.27 14.42
C GLN A 48 -4.11 18.20 14.14
N PRO A 49 -4.31 18.66 12.90
CA PRO A 49 -5.50 19.42 12.54
C PRO A 49 -6.77 18.56 12.66
N PRO A 50 -7.94 19.16 12.95
CA PRO A 50 -9.21 18.44 12.98
C PRO A 50 -9.51 17.76 11.64
N GLY A 51 -10.06 16.55 11.69
CA GLY A 51 -10.37 15.78 10.48
C GLY A 51 -11.33 16.50 9.52
N GLU A 52 -12.35 17.17 10.07
CA GLU A 52 -13.33 17.94 9.28
C GLU A 52 -12.68 19.10 8.50
N ALA A 53 -11.67 19.76 9.09
CA ALA A 53 -10.93 20.83 8.43
C ALA A 53 -10.11 20.28 7.25
N LEU A 54 -9.47 19.12 7.42
CA LEU A 54 -8.73 18.44 6.34
C LEU A 54 -9.66 17.94 5.22
N THR A 55 -10.85 17.44 5.56
CA THR A 55 -11.85 17.05 4.56
C THR A 55 -12.33 18.27 3.76
N ALA A 56 -12.57 19.40 4.43
CA ALA A 56 -12.93 20.65 3.77
C ALA A 56 -11.79 21.17 2.86
N GLU A 57 -10.54 21.12 3.34
CA GLU A 57 -9.35 21.46 2.56
C GLU A 57 -9.26 20.60 1.30
N TYR A 58 -9.40 19.28 1.43
CA TYR A 58 -9.44 18.37 0.28
C TYR A 58 -10.53 18.73 -0.71
N THR A 59 -11.73 19.01 -0.21
CA THR A 59 -12.91 19.34 -1.02
C THR A 59 -12.70 20.62 -1.83
N GLN A 60 -12.02 21.61 -1.26
CA GLN A 60 -11.76 22.91 -1.89
C GLN A 60 -10.50 22.93 -2.77
N ALA A 61 -9.61 21.95 -2.61
CA ALA A 61 -8.39 21.88 -3.40
C ALA A 61 -8.67 21.76 -4.90
N GLN A 62 -7.81 22.41 -5.69
CA GLN A 62 -7.71 22.21 -7.14
C GLN A 62 -6.63 21.14 -7.41
N PRO A 63 -6.83 20.24 -8.38
CA PRO A 63 -5.85 19.22 -8.69
C PRO A 63 -4.54 19.85 -9.17
N ALA A 64 -3.41 19.34 -8.69
CA ALA A 64 -2.11 19.67 -9.27
C ALA A 64 -2.07 19.26 -10.76
N PRO A 65 -1.36 20.01 -11.64
CA PRO A 65 -1.29 19.70 -13.07
C PRO A 65 -0.30 18.56 -13.34
N ILE A 66 -0.56 17.39 -12.76
CA ILE A 66 0.22 16.18 -12.96
C ILE A 66 -0.48 15.26 -13.96
N THR A 67 0.33 14.55 -14.74
CA THR A 67 -0.12 13.38 -15.50
C THR A 67 0.61 12.18 -14.91
N SER A 68 -0.05 11.03 -14.87
CA SER A 68 0.55 9.80 -14.37
C SER A 68 0.08 8.64 -15.22
N SER A 69 1.04 7.83 -15.67
CA SER A 69 0.77 6.51 -16.23
C SER A 69 0.25 5.56 -15.13
N GLY A 70 -0.38 4.46 -15.51
CA GLY A 70 -0.88 3.47 -14.54
C GLY A 70 0.21 2.95 -13.57
N PRO A 71 1.45 2.62 -14.01
CA PRO A 71 2.53 2.25 -13.10
C PRO A 71 2.91 3.37 -12.11
N GLU A 72 2.92 4.63 -12.56
CA GLU A 72 3.19 5.78 -11.70
C GLU A 72 2.05 6.01 -10.70
N LEU A 73 0.79 5.82 -11.12
CA LEU A 73 -0.36 5.86 -10.23
C LEU A 73 -0.27 4.75 -9.16
N LEU A 74 0.03 3.52 -9.55
CA LEU A 74 0.17 2.41 -8.60
C LEU A 74 1.29 2.65 -7.59
N GLU A 75 2.44 3.16 -8.04
CA GLU A 75 3.55 3.55 -7.17
C GLU A 75 3.17 4.70 -6.22
N ALA A 76 2.43 5.70 -6.71
CA ALA A 76 1.95 6.80 -5.86
C ALA A 76 0.95 6.31 -4.80
N LEU A 77 0.01 5.43 -5.17
CA LEU A 77 -0.93 4.79 -4.24
C LEU A 77 -0.20 3.89 -3.23
N TYR A 78 0.86 3.20 -3.65
CA TYR A 78 1.72 2.41 -2.78
C TYR A 78 2.44 3.30 -1.76
N ARG A 79 3.03 4.43 -2.17
CA ARG A 79 3.66 5.40 -1.25
C ARG A 79 2.67 6.01 -0.27
N LEU A 80 1.49 6.39 -0.75
CA LEU A 80 0.43 6.91 0.10
C LEU A 80 -0.02 5.85 1.13
N THR A 81 -0.15 4.59 0.70
CA THR A 81 -0.42 3.45 1.57
C THR A 81 0.70 3.26 2.59
N TYR A 82 1.98 3.33 2.18
CA TYR A 82 3.11 3.17 3.07
C TYR A 82 3.14 4.23 4.16
N ASN A 83 2.91 5.50 3.81
CA ASN A 83 2.78 6.60 4.78
C ASN A 83 1.70 6.30 5.81
N VAL A 84 0.54 5.81 5.35
CA VAL A 84 -0.60 5.51 6.21
C VAL A 84 -0.34 4.25 7.04
N ILE A 85 0.04 3.10 6.48
CA ILE A 85 0.07 1.84 7.23
C ILE A 85 1.36 1.67 8.03
N SER A 86 2.52 1.99 7.44
CA SER A 86 3.83 1.63 8.01
C SER A 86 4.37 2.62 9.05
N ASN A 87 3.83 3.85 9.14
CA ASN A 87 4.22 4.86 10.15
C ASN A 87 3.11 5.03 11.21
N ASP A 88 2.67 3.92 11.81
CA ASP A 88 1.61 3.84 12.84
C ASP A 88 0.21 4.33 12.42
N GLY A 89 0.02 4.68 11.16
CA GLY A 89 -1.22 5.28 10.69
C GLY A 89 -2.31 4.32 10.25
N ARG A 90 -2.12 3.00 10.43
CA ARG A 90 -3.19 2.00 10.26
C ARG A 90 -4.39 2.30 11.18
N SER A 91 -4.12 3.00 12.30
CA SER A 91 -5.14 3.53 13.22
C SER A 91 -5.94 4.72 12.67
N TRP A 92 -5.49 5.35 11.57
CA TRP A 92 -6.14 6.53 10.98
C TRP A 92 -7.15 6.22 9.87
N LEU A 93 -7.20 4.97 9.39
CA LEU A 93 -8.26 4.49 8.49
C LEU A 93 -9.25 3.62 9.26
N THR A 94 -10.54 3.80 9.01
CA THR A 94 -11.56 2.86 9.46
C THR A 94 -11.39 1.52 8.73
N ALA A 95 -11.98 0.45 9.26
CA ALA A 95 -11.98 -0.85 8.58
C ALA A 95 -12.56 -0.78 7.16
N GLU A 96 -13.60 0.03 6.98
CA GLU A 96 -14.20 0.32 5.68
C GLU A 96 -13.25 1.10 4.77
N GLY A 97 -12.57 2.12 5.29
CA GLY A 97 -11.56 2.90 4.57
C GLY A 97 -10.39 2.04 4.08
N GLU A 98 -9.90 1.12 4.91
CA GLU A 98 -8.86 0.17 4.52
C GLU A 98 -9.36 -0.79 3.44
N ALA A 99 -10.60 -1.25 3.52
CA ALA A 99 -11.20 -2.10 2.48
C ALA A 99 -11.33 -1.36 1.15
N MET A 100 -11.78 -0.09 1.16
CA MET A 100 -11.84 0.77 -0.04
C MET A 100 -10.45 0.99 -0.64
N ARG A 101 -9.44 1.28 0.19
CA ARG A 101 -8.05 1.46 -0.26
C ARG A 101 -7.53 0.19 -0.95
N ARG A 102 -7.74 -0.98 -0.35
CA ARG A 102 -7.32 -2.27 -0.95
C ARG A 102 -7.97 -2.49 -2.30
N ARG A 103 -9.28 -2.24 -2.42
CA ARG A 103 -10.00 -2.35 -3.69
C ARG A 103 -9.47 -1.39 -4.74
N LEU A 104 -9.19 -0.13 -4.38
CA LEU A 104 -8.58 0.84 -5.29
C LEU A 104 -7.24 0.33 -5.83
N VAL A 105 -6.33 -0.13 -4.95
CA VAL A 105 -5.02 -0.66 -5.36
C VAL A 105 -5.16 -1.92 -6.21
N GLN A 106 -6.09 -2.83 -5.85
CA GLN A 106 -6.38 -4.03 -6.62
C GLN A 106 -6.88 -3.70 -8.04
N SER A 107 -7.82 -2.76 -8.17
CA SER A 107 -8.37 -2.36 -9.46
C SER A 107 -7.29 -1.75 -10.34
N VAL A 108 -6.48 -0.83 -9.83
CA VAL A 108 -5.37 -0.23 -10.60
C VAL A 108 -4.34 -1.29 -10.98
N ALA A 109 -3.98 -2.18 -10.06
CA ALA A 109 -3.05 -3.27 -10.35
C ALA A 109 -3.60 -4.23 -11.41
N PHE A 110 -4.91 -4.51 -11.40
CA PHE A 110 -5.55 -5.39 -12.37
C PHE A 110 -5.46 -4.82 -13.79
N GLU A 111 -5.70 -3.52 -13.97
CA GLU A 111 -5.55 -2.85 -15.28
C GLU A 111 -4.12 -2.90 -15.83
N LEU A 112 -3.12 -3.07 -14.97
CA LEU A 112 -1.72 -3.20 -15.36
C LEU A 112 -1.31 -4.64 -15.74
N LEU A 113 -2.15 -5.63 -15.43
CA LEU A 113 -1.82 -7.02 -15.69
C LEU A 113 -2.02 -7.37 -17.16
N THR A 114 -0.90 -7.60 -17.84
CA THR A 114 -0.86 -8.08 -19.22
C THR A 114 -0.50 -9.58 -19.26
N GLU A 115 -1.00 -10.28 -20.28
CA GLU A 115 -0.70 -11.70 -20.49
C GLU A 115 0.81 -11.92 -20.65
N GLY A 116 1.39 -12.82 -19.84
CA GLY A 116 2.83 -13.08 -19.85
C GLY A 116 3.66 -11.87 -19.39
N GLY A 117 3.01 -10.85 -18.82
CA GLY A 117 3.61 -9.59 -18.42
C GLY A 117 4.53 -9.69 -17.21
N PRO A 118 5.11 -8.56 -16.79
CA PRO A 118 5.95 -8.51 -15.60
C PRO A 118 5.12 -8.73 -14.32
N TRP A 119 5.83 -8.97 -13.21
CA TRP A 119 5.23 -8.89 -11.89
C TRP A 119 4.83 -7.46 -11.56
N VAL A 120 3.60 -7.28 -11.11
CA VAL A 120 3.04 -6.02 -10.61
C VAL A 120 3.08 -6.06 -9.08
N ARG A 121 3.78 -5.11 -8.46
CA ARG A 121 3.84 -4.99 -7.00
C ARG A 121 2.56 -4.35 -6.49
N VAL A 122 1.79 -5.07 -5.69
CA VAL A 122 0.48 -4.62 -5.18
C VAL A 122 0.60 -4.15 -3.73
N ALA A 123 1.50 -4.76 -2.97
CA ALA A 123 1.70 -4.49 -1.55
C ALA A 123 3.18 -4.55 -1.18
N ASP A 124 3.49 -4.25 0.10
CA ASP A 124 4.88 -4.24 0.60
C ASP A 124 5.56 -5.58 0.37
N SER A 125 4.86 -6.67 0.71
CA SER A 125 5.35 -8.05 0.63
C SER A 125 4.59 -8.89 -0.38
N GLY A 126 3.95 -8.27 -1.39
CA GLY A 126 3.07 -8.97 -2.32
C GLY A 126 3.07 -8.41 -3.73
N SER A 127 3.39 -9.27 -4.69
CA SER A 127 3.31 -9.02 -6.13
C SER A 127 2.42 -10.05 -6.80
N ILE A 128 1.78 -9.66 -7.89
CA ILE A 128 0.92 -10.51 -8.71
C ILE A 128 1.37 -10.44 -10.17
N ARG A 129 1.19 -11.53 -10.91
CA ARG A 129 1.43 -11.60 -12.35
C ARG A 129 0.32 -12.38 -13.02
N ARG A 130 -0.05 -11.95 -14.23
CA ARG A 130 -0.91 -12.72 -15.12
C ARG A 130 -0.04 -13.62 -16.00
N VAL A 131 -0.03 -14.91 -15.69
CA VAL A 131 0.86 -15.89 -16.32
C VAL A 131 0.45 -16.13 -17.78
N ASN A 132 -0.85 -16.28 -18.01
CA ASN A 132 -1.47 -16.40 -19.33
C ASN A 132 -2.88 -15.79 -19.29
N PHE A 133 -3.72 -16.03 -20.30
CA PHE A 133 -5.07 -15.47 -20.32
C PHE A 133 -5.93 -15.89 -19.11
N ASP A 134 -5.72 -17.10 -18.59
CA ASP A 134 -6.55 -17.69 -17.56
C ASP A 134 -5.95 -17.56 -16.16
N LEU A 135 -4.63 -17.60 -16.03
CA LEU A 135 -3.95 -17.84 -14.75
C LEU A 135 -3.29 -16.60 -14.16
N TYR A 136 -3.47 -16.46 -12.85
CA TYR A 136 -2.87 -15.44 -12.00
C TYR A 136 -1.98 -16.11 -10.97
N GLU A 137 -0.79 -15.57 -10.75
CA GLU A 137 0.19 -16.07 -9.78
C GLU A 137 0.61 -14.95 -8.83
N ILE A 138 0.77 -15.27 -7.54
CA ILE A 138 1.23 -14.31 -6.53
C ILE A 138 2.55 -14.74 -5.91
N SER A 139 3.35 -13.77 -5.47
CA SER A 139 4.63 -14.01 -4.80
C SER A 139 5.01 -12.83 -3.91
N SER A 140 5.70 -13.13 -2.81
CA SER A 140 6.34 -12.13 -1.94
C SER A 140 7.70 -11.67 -2.45
N ARG A 141 8.19 -12.24 -3.56
CA ARG A 141 9.44 -11.84 -4.20
C ARG A 141 9.34 -10.39 -4.67
N ASN A 142 10.39 -9.61 -4.39
CA ASN A 142 10.51 -8.26 -4.90
C ASN A 142 10.83 -8.29 -6.41
N PRO A 143 9.94 -7.80 -7.30
CA PRO A 143 10.17 -7.80 -8.74
C PRO A 143 11.45 -7.06 -9.16
N ALA A 144 11.84 -6.03 -8.40
CA ALA A 144 13.04 -5.24 -8.68
C ALA A 144 14.35 -6.04 -8.56
N GLU A 145 14.33 -7.19 -7.86
CA GLU A 145 15.49 -8.08 -7.72
C GLU A 145 15.62 -9.10 -8.86
N GLY A 146 14.63 -9.17 -9.75
CA GLY A 146 14.63 -10.04 -10.93
C GLY A 146 14.91 -11.52 -10.58
N ALA A 147 15.84 -12.16 -11.30
CA ALA A 147 16.16 -13.58 -11.12
C ALA A 147 16.74 -13.94 -9.73
N ARG A 148 17.17 -12.94 -8.94
CA ARG A 148 17.71 -13.15 -7.58
C ARG A 148 16.65 -13.00 -6.50
N ALA A 149 15.45 -12.56 -6.86
CA ALA A 149 14.38 -12.27 -5.92
C ALA A 149 14.06 -13.51 -5.08
N ARG A 150 14.19 -13.38 -3.76
CA ARG A 150 13.88 -14.46 -2.81
C ARG A 150 12.49 -14.24 -2.21
N PRO A 151 11.76 -15.32 -1.93
CA PRO A 151 10.51 -15.19 -1.17
C PRO A 151 10.81 -14.68 0.23
N TYR A 152 9.88 -13.93 0.80
CA TYR A 152 9.90 -13.58 2.21
C TYR A 152 9.71 -14.85 3.05
N LEU A 153 10.48 -14.97 4.14
CA LEU A 153 10.44 -16.12 5.03
C LEU A 153 9.90 -15.71 6.41
N ILE A 154 8.88 -16.43 6.86
CA ILE A 154 8.36 -16.41 8.23
C ILE A 154 8.98 -17.60 8.95
N GLU A 155 9.76 -17.34 10.00
CA GLU A 155 10.42 -18.38 10.79
C GLU A 155 11.24 -19.40 9.95
N GLY A 156 11.88 -18.91 8.88
CA GLY A 156 12.70 -19.72 7.98
C GLY A 156 11.91 -20.50 6.92
N LYS A 157 10.60 -20.31 6.81
CA LYS A 157 9.73 -20.94 5.80
C LYS A 157 9.00 -19.89 4.97
N ALA A 158 8.75 -20.19 3.70
CA ALA A 158 7.91 -19.33 2.87
C ALA A 158 6.46 -19.32 3.39
N HIS A 159 5.75 -18.22 3.13
CA HIS A 159 4.32 -18.11 3.45
C HIS A 159 3.50 -19.17 2.69
N ARG A 160 2.36 -19.63 3.26
CA ARG A 160 1.52 -20.69 2.67
C ARG A 160 0.96 -20.37 1.28
N HIS A 161 0.80 -19.09 0.99
CA HIS A 161 0.31 -18.58 -0.30
C HIS A 161 1.42 -18.16 -1.27
N GLU A 162 2.69 -18.35 -0.91
CA GLU A 162 3.79 -18.09 -1.83
C GLU A 162 3.67 -18.97 -3.09
N GLY A 163 3.65 -18.37 -4.27
CA GLY A 163 3.47 -19.10 -5.53
C GLY A 163 2.05 -19.63 -5.75
N PHE A 164 1.05 -19.13 -5.02
CA PHE A 164 -0.35 -19.50 -5.24
C PHE A 164 -0.80 -19.09 -6.65
N VAL A 165 -1.44 -20.03 -7.36
CA VAL A 165 -1.94 -19.86 -8.74
C VAL A 165 -3.44 -20.18 -8.77
N THR A 166 -4.21 -19.34 -9.46
CA THR A 166 -5.66 -19.52 -9.64
C THR A 166 -6.11 -18.94 -10.98
N ASP A 167 -7.24 -19.42 -11.49
CA ASP A 167 -7.91 -18.87 -12.66
C ASP A 167 -8.85 -17.69 -12.33
N ARG A 168 -8.95 -17.35 -11.03
CA ARG A 168 -9.85 -16.32 -10.51
C ARG A 168 -9.05 -15.14 -9.95
N PRO A 169 -9.10 -13.95 -10.56
CA PRO A 169 -8.28 -12.82 -10.12
C PRO A 169 -8.59 -12.39 -8.68
N TRP A 170 -9.84 -12.45 -8.24
CA TRP A 170 -10.23 -12.07 -6.88
C TRP A 170 -9.67 -13.00 -5.80
N GLU A 171 -9.49 -14.29 -6.11
CA GLU A 171 -8.85 -15.25 -5.19
C GLU A 171 -7.36 -14.97 -5.08
N ALA A 172 -6.70 -14.65 -6.20
CA ALA A 172 -5.28 -14.27 -6.20
C ALA A 172 -5.04 -13.02 -5.36
N PHE A 173 -5.84 -11.96 -5.55
CA PHE A 173 -5.70 -10.74 -4.76
C PHE A 173 -6.02 -10.94 -3.27
N THR A 174 -7.02 -11.76 -2.93
CA THR A 174 -7.33 -12.09 -1.53
C THR A 174 -6.15 -12.81 -0.87
N ALA A 175 -5.63 -13.86 -1.50
CA ALA A 175 -4.47 -14.61 -1.00
C ALA A 175 -3.21 -13.72 -0.89
N LEU A 176 -3.04 -12.76 -1.80
CA LEU A 176 -1.94 -11.79 -1.77
C LEU A 176 -2.04 -10.87 -0.55
N TRP A 177 -3.23 -10.36 -0.24
CA TRP A 177 -3.40 -9.49 0.94
C TRP A 177 -3.25 -10.26 2.24
N GLU A 178 -3.74 -11.50 2.32
CA GLU A 178 -3.49 -12.38 3.48
C GLU A 178 -1.99 -12.58 3.70
N MET A 179 -1.26 -12.93 2.62
CA MET A 179 0.20 -13.05 2.66
C MET A 179 0.89 -11.75 3.08
N ASN A 180 0.48 -10.61 2.51
CA ASN A 180 1.06 -9.33 2.88
C ASN A 180 0.84 -9.00 4.35
N ASP A 181 -0.38 -9.21 4.87
CA ASP A 181 -0.73 -8.91 6.25
C ASP A 181 0.07 -9.79 7.24
N GLU A 182 0.18 -11.10 6.99
CA GLU A 182 0.96 -12.01 7.83
C GLU A 182 2.47 -11.70 7.79
N CYS A 183 3.03 -11.50 6.59
CA CYS A 183 4.44 -11.14 6.42
C CYS A 183 4.77 -9.79 7.08
N HIS A 184 3.90 -8.79 6.94
CA HIS A 184 4.08 -7.48 7.54
C HIS A 184 3.99 -7.53 9.07
N ALA A 185 3.03 -8.28 9.63
CA ALA A 185 2.93 -8.49 11.07
C ALA A 185 4.19 -9.16 11.63
N HIS A 186 4.68 -10.22 10.99
CA HIS A 186 5.93 -10.89 11.37
C HIS A 186 7.14 -9.94 11.30
N TRP A 187 7.22 -9.09 10.26
CA TRP A 187 8.27 -8.08 10.14
C TRP A 187 8.23 -7.06 11.28
N LEU A 188 7.05 -6.53 11.62
CA LEU A 188 6.88 -5.58 12.73
C LEU A 188 7.27 -6.18 14.07
N GLU A 189 6.88 -7.43 14.34
CA GLU A 189 7.27 -8.15 15.56
C GLU A 189 8.79 -8.36 15.65
N GLY A 190 9.44 -8.72 14.54
CA GLY A 190 10.90 -8.78 14.44
C GLY A 190 11.54 -7.43 14.75
N HIS A 191 11.09 -6.38 14.07
CA HIS A 191 11.61 -5.04 14.24
C HIS A 191 11.46 -4.52 15.69
N GLY A 192 10.30 -4.75 16.31
CA GLY A 192 10.05 -4.38 17.70
C GLY A 192 10.95 -5.13 18.69
N ARG A 193 11.25 -6.41 18.45
CA ARG A 193 12.22 -7.17 19.25
C ARG A 193 13.63 -6.59 19.12
N ASP A 194 14.06 -6.27 17.91
CA ASP A 194 15.39 -5.71 17.64
C ASP A 194 15.57 -4.33 18.29
N LEU A 195 14.57 -3.46 18.18
CA LEU A 195 14.55 -2.14 18.83
C LEU A 195 14.62 -2.26 20.36
N ARG A 196 13.85 -3.18 20.96
CA ARG A 196 13.93 -3.45 22.41
C ARG A 196 15.30 -3.97 22.82
N ALA A 197 15.89 -4.88 22.03
CA ALA A 197 17.23 -5.40 22.30
C ALA A 197 18.32 -4.32 22.16
N GLN A 198 18.15 -3.38 21.23
CA GLN A 198 19.03 -2.22 21.09
C GLN A 198 18.87 -1.25 22.28
N ALA A 199 17.64 -0.92 22.67
CA ALA A 199 17.38 -0.05 23.83
C ALA A 199 17.96 -0.62 25.13
N LYS A 200 17.85 -1.94 25.35
CA LYS A 200 18.51 -2.64 26.47
C LYS A 200 20.03 -2.52 26.41
N ARG A 201 20.64 -2.72 25.24
CA ARG A 201 22.10 -2.55 25.06
C ARG A 201 22.56 -1.11 25.32
N LEU A 202 21.70 -0.13 25.06
CA LEU A 202 21.96 1.29 25.31
C LEU A 202 21.59 1.75 26.73
N GLY A 203 21.05 0.87 27.59
CA GLY A 203 20.66 1.21 28.97
C GLY A 203 19.45 2.14 29.08
N ILE A 204 18.62 2.22 28.03
CA ILE A 204 17.39 3.03 28.01
C ILE A 204 16.22 2.24 28.65
N LEU A 205 16.30 0.90 28.58
CA LEU A 205 15.40 -0.09 29.20
C LEU A 205 16.22 -1.10 30.00
#